data_AF-K2ENB8-F1
#
_entry.id   AF-K2ENB8-F1
#
_cell.length_a   1.000
_cell.length_b   1.000
_cell.length_c   1.000
_cell.angle_alpha   90.00
_cell.angle_beta   90.00
_cell.angle_gamma   90.00
#
_symmetry.space_group_name_H-M   'P 1'
#
loop_
_entity.id
_entity.type
_entity.pdbx_description
1 polymer ?
#
loop_
_entity_poly.entity_id
_entity_poly.type
_entity_poly.pdbx_seq_one_letter_code
_entity_poly.pdbx_strand_id
1 'polypeptide(L)' 'MQKIKVEQHGFTAFSWFAGWLFTIGFLHLAFWKGVLAVVLWPYYIGLAVSNLVQ' A
#
# COMPACT_ATOMS: atom_id res chain seq x y z
N MET A 1 34.72 -15.71 1.86
CA MET A 1 33.86 -14.60 1.40
C MET A 1 32.42 -14.96 1.68
N GLN A 2 31.72 -14.25 2.57
CA GLN A 2 30.29 -14.47 2.79
C GLN A 2 29.51 -13.80 1.64
N LYS A 3 28.79 -14.61 0.84
CA LYS A 3 27.94 -14.08 -0.24
C LYS A 3 26.67 -13.53 0.42
N ILE A 4 26.57 -12.21 0.57
CA ILE A 4 25.34 -11.56 1.02
C ILE A 4 24.35 -11.62 -0.15
N LYS A 5 23.25 -12.38 0.02
CA LYS A 5 22.15 -12.41 -0.93
C LYS A 5 21.30 -11.16 -0.68
N VAL A 6 21.30 -10.22 -1.62
CA VAL A 6 20.41 -9.06 -1.59
C VAL A 6 19.04 -9.50 -2.12
N GLU A 7 18.05 -9.59 -1.23
CA GLU A 7 16.66 -9.90 -1.61
C GLU A 7 15.95 -8.59 -1.99
N GLN A 8 15.45 -8.50 -3.23
CA GLN A 8 14.79 -7.31 -3.74
C GLN A 8 13.28 -7.36 -3.46
N HIS A 9 12.83 -6.59 -2.49
CA HIS A 9 11.39 -6.39 -2.19
C HIS A 9 10.67 -5.42 -3.14
N GLY A 10 11.25 -5.14 -4.31
CA GLY A 10 10.74 -4.14 -5.25
C GLY A 10 9.33 -4.47 -5.77
N PHE A 11 9.00 -5.76 -5.90
CA PHE A 11 7.67 -6.20 -6.30
C PHE A 11 6.61 -5.81 -5.27
N THR A 12 6.88 -6.00 -3.99
CA THR A 12 5.94 -5.69 -2.90
C THR A 12 5.67 -4.18 -2.82
N ALA A 13 6.72 -3.36 -2.95
CA ALA A 13 6.59 -1.91 -2.96
C ALA A 13 5.83 -1.40 -4.18
N PHE A 14 6.09 -1.98 -5.36
CA PHE A 14 5.40 -1.60 -6.60
C PHE A 14 3.93 -1.99 -6.58
N SER A 15 3.59 -3.21 -6.17
CA SER A 15 2.20 -3.66 -6.04
C SER A 15 1.41 -2.80 -5.06
N TRP A 16 2.04 -2.40 -3.95
CA TRP A 16 1.43 -1.46 -3.00
C TRP A 16 1.13 -0.13 -3.68
N PHE A 17 2.16 0.52 -4.25
CA PHE A 17 2.01 1.82 -4.91
C PHE A 17 0.99 1.82 -6.07
N ALA A 18 1.00 0.77 -6.90
CA ALA A 18 0.05 0.59 -7.98
C ALA A 18 -1.39 0.47 -7.47
N GLY A 19 -1.61 -0.26 -6.37
CA GLY A 19 -2.92 -0.36 -5.72
C GLY A 19 -3.47 0.99 -5.27
N TRP A 20 -2.62 1.86 -4.68
CA TRP A 20 -3.01 3.22 -4.27
C TRP A 20 -3.44 4.09 -5.44
N LEU A 21 -2.61 4.14 -6.50
CA LEU A 21 -2.91 4.92 -7.69
C LEU A 21 -4.19 4.45 -8.38
N PHE A 22 -4.38 3.13 -8.47
CA PHE A 22 -5.57 2.53 -9.03
C PHE A 22 -6.84 3.01 -8.30
N THR A 23 -6.87 2.95 -6.96
CA THR A 23 -8.06 3.32 -6.21
C THR A 23 -8.32 4.83 -6.19
N ILE A 24 -7.28 5.67 -6.21
CA ILE A 24 -7.44 7.12 -6.38
C ILE A 24 -8.14 7.44 -7.71
N GLY A 25 -7.70 6.78 -8.79
CA GLY A 25 -8.32 6.91 -10.11
C GLY A 25 -9.74 6.32 -10.16
N PHE A 26 -9.92 5.13 -9.58
CA PHE A 26 -11.22 4.43 -9.53
C PHE A 26 -12.30 5.21 -8.77
N LEU A 27 -11.94 5.84 -7.65
CA LEU A 27 -12.86 6.66 -6.83
C LEU A 27 -12.95 8.12 -7.29
N HIS A 28 -12.17 8.52 -8.30
CA HIS A 28 -12.08 9.89 -8.79
C HIS A 28 -11.85 10.91 -7.65
N LEU A 29 -10.91 10.59 -6.76
CA LEU A 29 -10.59 11.42 -5.61
C LEU A 29 -9.87 12.70 -6.06
N ALA A 30 -10.37 13.86 -5.62
CA ALA A 30 -9.65 15.13 -5.77
C ALA A 30 -8.26 15.03 -5.13
N PHE A 31 -7.25 15.71 -5.68
CA PHE A 31 -5.83 15.57 -5.32
C PHE A 31 -5.58 15.47 -3.81
N TRP A 32 -6.10 16.42 -3.02
CA TRP A 32 -5.93 16.43 -1.56
C TRP A 32 -6.62 15.26 -0.84
N LYS A 33 -7.76 14.80 -1.35
CA LYS A 33 -8.42 13.59 -0.83
C LYS A 33 -7.60 12.34 -1.17
N GLY A 34 -6.96 12.31 -2.34
CA GLY A 34 -6.03 11.25 -2.72
C GLY A 34 -4.81 11.17 -1.81
N VAL A 35 -4.20 12.32 -1.49
CA VAL A 35 -3.07 12.40 -0.54
C VAL A 35 -3.46 11.88 0.85
N LEU A 36 -4.61 12.31 1.38
CA LEU A 36 -5.13 11.81 2.65
C LEU A 36 -5.43 10.31 2.60
N ALA A 37 -5.95 9.80 1.47
CA ALA A 37 -6.22 8.39 1.29
C ALA A 37 -4.93 7.55 1.40
N VAL A 38 -3.83 7.95 0.75
CA VAL A 38 -2.54 7.23 0.84
C VAL A 38 -2.03 7.08 2.28
N VAL A 39 -2.27 8.07 3.13
CA VAL A 39 -1.85 8.02 4.55
C VAL A 39 -2.81 7.20 5.40
N LEU A 40 -4.12 7.34 5.18
CA LEU A 40 -5.14 6.73 6.03
C LEU A 40 -5.34 5.24 5.77
N TRP A 41 -5.21 4.79 4.53
CA TRP A 41 -5.72 3.48 4.16
C TRP A 41 -4.78 2.28 4.53
N PRO A 42 -3.46 2.43 4.81
CA PRO A 42 -2.69 1.39 5.51
C PRO A 42 -3.26 1.08 6.91
N TYR A 43 -3.72 2.11 7.61
CA TYR A 43 -4.35 1.95 8.93
C TYR A 43 -5.65 1.17 8.81
N TYR A 44 -6.52 1.52 7.86
CA TYR A 44 -7.77 0.80 7.63
C TYR A 44 -7.57 -0.64 7.14
N ILE A 45 -6.55 -0.90 6.30
CA ILE A 45 -6.16 -2.26 5.91
C ILE A 45 -5.70 -3.06 7.13
N GLY A 46 -4.83 -2.48 7.97
CA GLY A 46 -4.38 -3.13 9.20
C GLY A 46 -5.53 -3.45 10.16
N LEU A 47 -6.46 -2.52 10.34
CA LEU A 47 -7.66 -2.73 11.14
C LEU A 47 -8.55 -3.85 10.58
N ALA A 48 -8.80 -3.86 9.27
CA ALA A 48 -9.60 -4.89 8.61
C ALA A 48 -8.94 -6.27 8.71
N VAL A 49 -7.62 -6.35 8.51
CA VAL A 49 -6.85 -7.60 8.66
C VAL A 49 -6.86 -8.07 10.11
N SER A 50 -6.70 -7.18 11.09
CA SER A 50 -6.79 -7.52 12.52
C SER A 50 -8.16 -8.11 12.86
N ASN A 51 -9.24 -7.47 12.41
CA ASN A 51 -10.61 -7.96 12.62
C ASN A 51 -10.89 -9.29 11.90
N LEU A 52 -10.19 -9.59 10.81
CA LEU A 52 -10.31 -10.87 10.07
C LEU A 52 -9.55 -12.02 10.73
N VAL A 53 -8.52 -11.71 11.52
CA VAL A 53 -7.63 -12.71 12.15
C VAL A 53 -8.05 -13.05 13.58
N GLN A 54 -8.90 -12.22 14.21
CA GLN A 54 -9.55 -12.52 15.50
C GLN A 54 -10.65 -13.58 15.36
#